data_AF-A0AAN8TXH6-F1
#
_entry.id   AF-A0AAN8TXH6-F1
#
_cell.length_a   1.000
_cell.length_b   1.000
_cell.length_c   1.000
_cell.angle_alpha   90.00
_cell.angle_beta   90.00
_cell.angle_gamma   90.00
#
_symmetry.space_group_name_H-M   'P 1'
#
loop_
_entity.id
_entity.type
_entity.pdbx_description
1 polymer ?
#
loop_
_entity_poly.entity_id
_entity_poly.type
_entity_poly.pdbx_seq_one_letter_code
_entity_poly.pdbx_strand_id
1 'polypeptide(L)'
;MWKLEQPKSLSPSLIQQLIIKVVGLGFKRNNPNTVVIKKSTHLALRLGQLGSNLLSPFHTPPCPFYIPSYGQITYLMSQFCLNFKRTMISFLWLILLTHIRWVNTADLANVSTSQVLNIFILAGQSNMSGRGGVINHGQNGLANETWDGVIPPECQSNSNILRLNAGLTWVEAQEPLHQDIDLGKVCGVGPGMSFANSVLKRDPSIGVIGLVPCAIGGTNISEWARGGVLYNHMIRRTEAALQGGGQLQALLWYQGESDTETLEDAKLYRFRLKRLFKNVLRDLQSPTLPVIQVALASSIGSYMEQVRKAQLSIDLPNVRTVDAKGLPVGMDYVHITTLAQVQLGQMLADTFLQTHQTTQAVLLPVQTGTVTSNAPRRCSNFVLDLLLSPFR
;
A
#
# COMPACT_ATOMS: atom_id res chain seq x y z
N MET A 1 -46.98 -43.87 -25.47
CA MET A 1 -46.57 -42.49 -25.79
C MET A 1 -47.01 -41.57 -24.66
N TRP A 2 -46.19 -41.39 -23.62
CA TRP A 2 -46.40 -40.39 -22.56
C TRP A 2 -45.03 -39.79 -22.20
N LYS A 3 -44.91 -38.48 -22.43
CA LYS A 3 -43.72 -37.65 -22.12
C LYS A 3 -43.71 -37.33 -20.62
N LEU A 4 -42.55 -37.45 -19.99
CA LEU A 4 -42.26 -36.86 -18.68
C LEU A 4 -41.80 -35.40 -18.88
N GLU A 5 -42.54 -34.45 -18.30
CA GLU A 5 -42.12 -33.05 -18.17
C GLU A 5 -41.09 -32.89 -17.04
N GLN A 6 -40.07 -32.07 -17.27
CA GLN A 6 -39.04 -31.69 -16.30
C GLN A 6 -39.56 -30.59 -15.35
N PRO A 7 -39.19 -30.59 -14.05
CA PRO A 7 -39.57 -29.49 -13.15
C PRO A 7 -38.74 -28.23 -13.42
N LYS A 8 -39.42 -27.08 -13.47
CA LYS A 8 -38.84 -25.74 -13.69
C LYS A 8 -37.87 -25.36 -12.56
N SER A 9 -36.69 -24.85 -12.94
CA SER A 9 -35.70 -24.29 -12.02
C SER A 9 -36.19 -22.97 -11.38
N LEU A 10 -35.88 -22.78 -10.10
CA LEU A 10 -36.15 -21.54 -9.36
C LEU A 10 -35.29 -20.40 -9.90
N SER A 11 -35.90 -19.23 -10.12
CA SER A 11 -35.21 -18.09 -10.71
C SER A 11 -34.12 -17.53 -9.79
N PRO A 12 -32.98 -17.05 -10.34
CA PRO A 12 -31.84 -16.52 -9.57
C PRO A 12 -32.20 -15.39 -8.59
N SER A 13 -33.27 -14.63 -8.84
CA SER A 13 -33.72 -13.55 -7.97
C SER A 13 -34.24 -14.07 -6.62
N LEU A 14 -34.85 -15.26 -6.58
CA LEU A 14 -35.35 -15.87 -5.35
C LEU A 14 -34.20 -16.40 -4.48
N ILE A 15 -33.15 -16.93 -5.12
CA ILE A 15 -31.91 -17.39 -4.46
C ILE A 15 -31.17 -16.19 -3.84
N GLN A 16 -31.09 -15.08 -4.57
CA GLN A 16 -30.45 -13.85 -4.08
C GLN A 16 -31.23 -13.23 -2.90
N GLN A 17 -32.56 -13.26 -2.91
CA GLN A 17 -33.39 -12.81 -1.78
C GLN A 17 -33.24 -13.70 -0.53
N LEU A 18 -33.05 -15.01 -0.71
CA LEU A 18 -32.79 -15.92 0.41
C LEU A 18 -31.42 -15.66 1.05
N ILE A 19 -30.39 -15.43 0.24
CA ILE A 19 -29.03 -15.14 0.73
C ILE A 19 -29.00 -13.82 1.50
N ILE A 20 -29.68 -12.77 1.01
CA ILE A 20 -29.76 -11.47 1.70
C ILE A 20 -30.46 -11.58 3.06
N LYS A 21 -31.53 -12.40 3.18
CA LYS A 21 -32.21 -12.63 4.48
C LYS A 21 -31.36 -13.43 5.48
N VAL A 22 -30.50 -14.33 5.00
CA VAL A 22 -29.60 -15.13 5.86
C VAL A 22 -28.40 -14.31 6.35
N VAL A 23 -27.86 -13.43 5.49
CA VAL A 23 -26.69 -12.60 5.83
C VAL A 23 -27.07 -11.33 6.61
N GLY A 24 -28.27 -10.78 6.42
CA GLY A 24 -28.76 -9.56 7.08
C GLY A 24 -29.03 -9.64 8.59
N LEU A 25 -29.01 -10.83 9.21
CA LEU A 25 -29.20 -11.01 10.66
C LEU A 25 -27.90 -10.91 11.47
N GLY A 26 -26.80 -10.56 10.81
CA GLY A 26 -25.44 -10.70 11.32
C GLY A 26 -24.75 -9.46 11.90
N PHE A 27 -25.39 -8.32 12.18
CA PHE A 27 -24.69 -7.21 12.87
C PHE A 27 -25.62 -6.34 13.73
N LYS A 28 -25.59 -6.55 15.05
CA LYS A 28 -25.80 -5.47 16.04
C LYS A 28 -24.96 -5.76 17.28
N ARG A 29 -24.01 -4.85 17.53
CA ARG A 29 -23.01 -4.89 18.61
C ARG A 29 -23.67 -4.42 19.90
N ASN A 30 -23.53 -5.16 21.01
CA ASN A 30 -23.59 -4.62 22.38
C ASN A 30 -22.90 -5.58 23.38
N ASN A 31 -21.81 -5.05 23.96
CA ASN A 31 -21.00 -5.43 25.15
C ASN A 31 -20.48 -6.86 25.41
N PRO A 32 -19.24 -7.01 25.93
CA PRO A 32 -18.53 -8.27 26.09
C PRO A 32 -18.73 -8.85 27.50
N ASN A 33 -19.21 -10.10 27.56
CA ASN A 33 -19.08 -11.08 28.66
C ASN A 33 -20.31 -11.98 28.73
N THR A 34 -20.62 -12.74 27.68
CA THR A 34 -21.34 -14.03 27.83
C THR A 34 -21.14 -14.88 26.57
N VAL A 35 -20.43 -15.98 26.73
CA VAL A 35 -20.22 -17.01 25.69
C VAL A 35 -21.48 -17.85 25.56
N VAL A 36 -22.07 -17.83 24.34
CA VAL A 36 -22.52 -18.96 23.50
C VAL A 36 -23.51 -20.00 24.08
N ILE A 37 -24.33 -20.56 23.18
CA ILE A 37 -25.29 -21.66 23.38
C ILE A 37 -26.68 -21.25 23.88
N LYS A 38 -27.48 -20.58 23.04
CA LYS A 38 -28.96 -20.63 23.14
C LYS A 38 -29.76 -20.32 21.86
N LYS A 39 -29.11 -19.98 20.73
CA LYS A 39 -29.83 -19.61 19.49
C LYS A 39 -30.04 -20.74 18.47
N SER A 40 -29.27 -21.84 18.54
CA SER A 40 -29.35 -22.93 17.55
C SER A 40 -30.57 -23.84 17.72
N THR A 41 -31.04 -24.03 18.96
CA THR A 41 -32.15 -24.93 19.29
C THR A 41 -33.51 -24.38 18.85
N HIS A 42 -33.69 -23.06 18.82
CA HIS A 42 -34.96 -22.44 18.40
C HIS A 42 -35.20 -22.48 16.88
N LEU A 43 -34.13 -22.54 16.07
CA LEU A 43 -34.25 -22.62 14.61
C LEU A 43 -34.64 -24.04 14.15
N ALA A 44 -34.10 -25.07 14.80
CA ALA A 44 -34.46 -26.46 14.53
C ALA A 44 -35.93 -26.77 14.88
N LEU A 45 -36.44 -26.22 15.99
CA LEU A 45 -37.84 -26.38 16.39
C LEU A 45 -38.83 -25.69 15.43
N ARG A 46 -38.48 -24.50 14.88
CA ARG A 46 -39.34 -23.82 13.89
C ARG A 46 -39.35 -24.52 12.53
N LEU A 47 -38.24 -25.12 12.11
CA LEU A 47 -38.18 -25.91 10.86
C LEU A 47 -38.96 -27.23 10.99
N GLY A 48 -38.94 -27.86 12.17
CA GLY A 48 -39.75 -29.06 12.46
C GLY A 48 -41.26 -28.79 12.41
N GLN A 49 -41.72 -27.65 12.94
CA GLN A 49 -43.15 -27.26 12.88
C GLN A 49 -43.63 -26.83 11.49
N LEU A 50 -42.72 -26.38 10.62
CA LEU A 50 -43.03 -26.04 9.22
C LEU A 50 -43.21 -27.29 8.34
N GLY A 51 -42.52 -28.39 8.66
CA GLY A 51 -42.67 -29.68 7.95
C GLY A 51 -43.98 -30.42 8.28
N SER A 52 -44.50 -30.28 9.50
CA SER A 52 -45.74 -30.95 9.94
C SER A 52 -47.03 -30.35 9.38
N ASN A 53 -47.00 -29.11 8.87
CA ASN A 53 -48.18 -28.42 8.32
C ASN A 53 -48.36 -28.62 6.80
N LEU A 54 -47.47 -29.38 6.15
CA LEU A 54 -47.51 -29.68 4.70
C LEU A 54 -48.03 -31.09 4.37
N LEU A 55 -48.45 -31.86 5.37
CA LEU A 55 -49.02 -33.20 5.22
C LEU A 55 -50.33 -33.30 6.02
N SER A 56 -51.45 -32.89 5.41
CA SER A 56 -52.81 -33.20 5.86
C SER A 56 -53.36 -34.44 5.13
N PRO A 57 -54.59 -34.89 5.41
CA PRO A 57 -55.04 -35.71 6.53
C PRO A 57 -55.34 -37.14 6.05
N PHE A 58 -54.71 -38.17 6.62
CA PHE A 58 -55.18 -39.54 6.44
C PHE A 58 -55.14 -40.29 7.77
N HIS A 59 -56.32 -40.75 8.19
CA HIS A 59 -56.52 -41.62 9.33
C HIS A 59 -55.80 -42.96 9.13
N THR A 60 -54.84 -43.26 10.01
CA THR A 60 -54.40 -44.64 10.31
C THR A 60 -54.08 -44.77 11.81
N PRO A 61 -54.33 -45.93 12.44
CA PRO A 61 -54.30 -46.11 13.90
C PRO A 61 -52.87 -46.11 14.48
N PRO A 62 -52.70 -45.95 15.81
CA PRO A 62 -51.39 -45.70 16.40
C PRO A 62 -50.54 -46.99 16.44
N CYS A 63 -49.50 -47.05 15.60
CA CYS A 63 -48.35 -47.93 15.86
C CYS A 63 -47.51 -47.34 17.01
N PRO A 64 -46.89 -48.17 17.87
CA PRO A 64 -46.09 -47.68 18.98
C PRO A 64 -44.90 -46.91 18.44
N PHE A 65 -44.86 -45.59 18.71
CA PHE A 65 -43.71 -44.75 18.42
C PHE A 65 -42.54 -45.24 19.29
N TYR A 66 -41.54 -45.82 18.66
CA TYR A 66 -40.23 -46.04 19.27
C TYR A 66 -39.60 -44.66 19.46
N ILE A 67 -39.60 -44.14 20.69
CA ILE A 67 -38.90 -42.89 21.04
C ILE A 67 -37.43 -43.28 21.25
N PRO A 68 -36.50 -42.91 20.34
CA PRO A 68 -35.09 -43.22 20.52
C PRO A 68 -34.58 -42.54 21.80
N SER A 69 -33.74 -43.25 22.56
CA SER A 69 -33.17 -42.70 23.79
C SER A 69 -32.32 -41.45 23.48
N TYR A 70 -32.16 -40.57 24.46
CA TYR A 70 -31.37 -39.34 24.29
C TYR A 70 -29.96 -39.62 23.74
N GLY A 71 -29.37 -40.78 24.05
CA GLY A 71 -28.10 -41.25 23.51
C GLY A 71 -28.12 -41.61 22.02
N GLN A 72 -29.22 -42.15 21.50
CA GLN A 72 -29.37 -42.45 20.07
C GLN A 72 -29.53 -41.17 19.25
N ILE A 73 -30.26 -40.17 19.77
CA ILE A 73 -30.44 -38.88 19.11
C ILE A 73 -29.11 -38.11 19.04
N THR A 74 -28.33 -38.08 20.12
CA THR A 74 -27.01 -37.41 20.12
C THR A 74 -26.01 -38.11 19.21
N TYR A 75 -26.03 -39.44 19.14
CA TYR A 75 -25.20 -40.20 18.21
C TYR A 75 -25.56 -39.92 16.74
N LEU A 76 -26.85 -39.94 16.40
CA LEU A 76 -27.32 -39.62 15.03
C LEU A 76 -27.02 -38.17 14.64
N MET A 77 -27.17 -37.20 15.55
CA MET A 77 -26.81 -35.80 15.31
C MET A 77 -25.30 -35.59 15.16
N SER A 78 -24.49 -36.35 15.90
CA SER A 78 -23.02 -36.33 15.75
C SER A 78 -22.59 -36.88 14.39
N GLN A 79 -23.15 -38.04 13.98
CA GLN A 79 -22.88 -38.63 12.67
C GLN A 79 -23.36 -37.73 11.52
N PHE A 80 -24.51 -37.08 11.67
CA PHE A 80 -25.00 -36.11 10.69
C PHE A 80 -24.08 -34.88 10.59
N CYS A 81 -23.63 -34.32 11.71
CA CYS A 81 -22.67 -33.21 11.72
C CYS A 81 -21.32 -33.60 11.11
N LEU A 82 -20.84 -34.82 11.36
CA LEU A 82 -19.58 -35.32 10.81
C LEU A 82 -19.67 -35.50 9.30
N ASN A 83 -20.76 -36.10 8.82
CA ASN A 83 -21.02 -36.31 7.40
C ASN A 83 -21.25 -34.97 6.68
N PHE A 84 -21.96 -34.03 7.30
CA PHE A 84 -22.16 -32.67 6.76
C PHE A 84 -20.86 -31.87 6.67
N LYS A 85 -19.96 -31.98 7.67
CA LYS A 85 -18.63 -31.37 7.61
C LYS A 85 -17.79 -31.98 6.48
N ARG A 86 -17.82 -33.31 6.32
CA ARG A 86 -17.10 -34.00 5.24
C ARG A 86 -17.58 -33.56 3.86
N THR A 87 -18.89 -33.51 3.62
CA THR A 87 -19.43 -33.04 2.34
C THR A 87 -19.13 -31.56 2.10
N MET A 88 -19.23 -30.69 3.11
CA MET A 88 -18.86 -29.27 2.94
C MET A 88 -17.38 -29.08 2.60
N ILE A 89 -16.48 -29.85 3.19
CA ILE A 89 -15.05 -29.80 2.88
C ILE A 89 -14.82 -30.27 1.43
N SER A 90 -15.47 -31.35 0.99
CA SER A 90 -15.39 -31.82 -0.40
C SER A 90 -15.93 -30.79 -1.41
N PHE A 91 -17.01 -30.07 -1.08
CA PHE A 91 -17.54 -28.99 -1.91
C PHE A 91 -16.60 -27.78 -1.96
N LEU A 92 -15.97 -27.41 -0.83
CA LEU A 92 -14.95 -26.36 -0.79
C LEU A 92 -13.72 -26.73 -1.63
N TRP A 93 -13.29 -28.00 -1.60
CA TRP A 93 -12.23 -28.50 -2.47
C TRP A 93 -12.62 -28.48 -3.94
N LEU A 94 -13.87 -28.85 -4.28
CA LEU A 94 -14.35 -28.75 -5.67
C LEU A 94 -14.36 -27.30 -6.17
N ILE A 95 -14.83 -26.37 -5.34
CA ILE A 95 -14.82 -24.94 -5.66
C ILE A 95 -13.37 -24.44 -5.85
N LEU A 96 -12.46 -24.84 -4.95
CA LEU A 96 -11.04 -24.52 -5.09
C LEU A 96 -10.46 -25.06 -6.40
N LEU A 97 -10.74 -26.33 -6.73
CA LEU A 97 -10.30 -26.99 -7.96
C LEU A 97 -10.89 -26.34 -9.22
N THR A 98 -12.13 -25.81 -9.17
CA THR A 98 -12.72 -25.04 -10.28
C THR A 98 -12.15 -23.61 -10.40
N HIS A 99 -11.46 -23.11 -9.37
CA HIS A 99 -10.76 -21.83 -9.38
C HIS A 99 -9.25 -21.96 -9.57
N ILE A 100 -8.70 -23.18 -9.66
CA ILE A 100 -7.37 -23.41 -10.21
C ILE A 100 -7.48 -23.15 -11.71
N ARG A 101 -7.25 -21.89 -12.10
CA ARG A 101 -6.95 -21.57 -13.48
C ARG A 101 -5.71 -22.37 -13.84
N TRP A 102 -5.84 -23.24 -14.84
CA TRP A 102 -4.69 -23.79 -15.54
C TRP A 102 -3.88 -22.61 -16.06
N VAL A 103 -2.75 -22.32 -15.41
CA VAL A 103 -1.74 -21.44 -15.97
C VAL A 103 -1.22 -22.19 -17.18
N ASN A 104 -1.65 -21.78 -18.37
CA ASN A 104 -1.08 -22.31 -19.60
C ASN A 104 0.41 -21.96 -19.58
N THR A 105 1.28 -22.95 -19.81
CA THR A 105 2.72 -22.73 -19.95
C THR A 105 3.05 -21.74 -21.09
N ALA A 106 2.10 -21.52 -22.01
CA ALA A 106 2.16 -20.47 -23.02
C ALA A 106 2.02 -19.04 -22.47
N ASP A 107 1.32 -18.82 -21.34
CA ASP A 107 1.24 -17.51 -20.67
C ASP A 107 2.56 -17.15 -19.96
N LEU A 108 3.37 -18.15 -19.60
CA LEU A 108 4.72 -17.96 -19.06
C LEU A 108 5.77 -17.69 -20.15
N ALA A 109 5.50 -18.10 -21.39
CA ALA A 109 6.41 -17.93 -22.52
C ALA A 109 6.29 -16.57 -23.20
N ASN A 110 5.25 -15.78 -22.88
CA ASN A 110 5.01 -14.46 -23.45
C ASN A 110 4.98 -13.35 -22.38
N VAL A 111 5.76 -13.53 -21.30
CA VAL A 111 6.22 -12.38 -20.52
C VAL A 111 7.18 -11.62 -21.44
N SER A 112 6.61 -10.76 -22.29
CA SER A 112 7.36 -9.60 -22.76
C SER A 112 7.97 -9.01 -21.49
N THR A 113 9.27 -8.80 -21.47
CA THR A 113 9.96 -8.06 -20.42
C THR A 113 9.40 -6.64 -20.40
N SER A 114 8.17 -6.47 -19.91
CA SER A 114 7.60 -5.19 -19.55
C SER A 114 8.55 -4.68 -18.49
N GLN A 115 9.37 -3.70 -18.87
CA GLN A 115 10.33 -3.14 -17.94
C GLN A 115 9.55 -2.67 -16.71
N VAL A 116 9.92 -3.20 -15.54
CA VAL A 116 9.24 -2.88 -14.29
C VAL A 116 9.33 -1.37 -14.10
N LEU A 117 8.18 -0.71 -13.97
CA LEU A 117 8.11 0.71 -13.66
C LEU A 117 8.32 0.89 -12.16
N ASN A 118 9.38 1.60 -11.79
CA ASN A 118 9.80 1.84 -10.42
C ASN A 118 9.39 3.25 -10.01
N ILE A 119 8.39 3.33 -9.13
CA ILE A 119 7.64 4.55 -8.85
C ILE A 119 8.18 5.22 -7.59
N PHE A 120 8.44 6.52 -7.69
CA PHE A 120 8.92 7.38 -6.62
C PHE A 120 7.96 8.56 -6.42
N ILE A 121 7.53 8.77 -5.19
CA ILE A 121 6.68 9.91 -4.84
C ILE A 121 7.59 11.09 -4.50
N LEU A 122 7.35 12.25 -5.11
CA LEU A 122 8.06 13.49 -4.83
C LEU A 122 7.09 14.45 -4.12
N ALA A 123 7.19 14.58 -2.80
CA ALA A 123 6.24 15.38 -2.02
C ALA A 123 6.95 16.31 -1.02
N GLY A 124 6.22 17.33 -0.59
CA GLY A 124 6.71 18.37 0.31
C GLY A 124 6.37 19.75 -0.23
N GLN A 125 7.30 20.71 -0.11
CA GLN A 125 7.07 22.09 -0.52
C GLN A 125 7.96 22.57 -1.67
N SER A 126 8.17 23.88 -1.78
CA SER A 126 8.85 24.54 -2.91
C SER A 126 10.25 24.01 -3.20
N ASN A 127 11.04 23.60 -2.20
CA ASN A 127 12.35 22.99 -2.43
C ASN A 127 12.28 21.55 -2.98
N MET A 128 11.17 20.81 -2.81
CA MET A 128 10.89 19.57 -3.56
C MET A 128 10.30 19.87 -4.94
N SER A 129 9.35 20.82 -4.99
CA SER A 129 8.66 21.24 -6.22
C SER A 129 9.65 21.73 -7.28
N GLY A 130 10.65 22.51 -6.82
CA GLY A 130 11.75 23.04 -7.62
C GLY A 130 11.64 24.55 -7.77
N ARG A 131 12.69 25.25 -7.37
CA ARG A 131 12.88 26.72 -7.53
C ARG A 131 14.29 27.07 -8.01
N GLY A 132 15.11 26.07 -8.35
CA GLY A 132 16.43 26.30 -8.91
C GLY A 132 16.30 27.07 -10.23
N GLY A 133 17.00 28.21 -10.33
CA GLY A 133 17.00 29.06 -11.52
C GLY A 133 15.77 29.96 -11.65
N VAL A 134 14.86 29.98 -10.68
CA VAL A 134 13.75 30.93 -10.66
C VAL A 134 14.29 32.29 -10.20
N ILE A 135 14.07 33.30 -11.04
CA ILE A 135 14.51 34.67 -10.83
C ILE A 135 13.27 35.55 -10.65
N ASN A 136 13.25 36.36 -9.59
CA ASN A 136 12.21 37.36 -9.39
C ASN A 136 12.64 38.69 -10.00
N HIS A 137 11.97 39.10 -11.08
CA HIS A 137 12.14 40.38 -11.77
C HIS A 137 11.25 41.49 -11.18
N GLY A 138 10.55 41.18 -10.10
CA GLY A 138 9.65 42.08 -9.42
C GLY A 138 10.29 43.39 -9.00
N GLN A 139 9.58 44.49 -9.24
CA GLN A 139 9.88 45.79 -8.65
C GLN A 139 8.76 46.18 -7.67
N ASN A 140 9.10 46.95 -6.65
CA ASN A 140 8.12 47.49 -5.69
C ASN A 140 7.24 46.44 -5.00
N GLY A 141 7.79 45.24 -4.74
CA GLY A 141 7.09 44.17 -4.00
C GLY A 141 6.10 43.33 -4.81
N LEU A 142 5.95 43.58 -6.11
CA LEU A 142 5.16 42.73 -7.01
C LEU A 142 6.03 41.58 -7.51
N ALA A 143 5.67 40.34 -7.19
CA ALA A 143 6.39 39.16 -7.70
C ALA A 143 6.19 39.05 -9.22
N ASN A 144 7.30 38.96 -9.95
CA ASN A 144 7.32 38.64 -11.38
C ASN A 144 8.43 37.61 -11.60
N GLU A 145 8.10 36.35 -11.34
CA GLU A 145 9.06 35.26 -11.37
C GLU A 145 9.14 34.65 -12.76
N THR A 146 10.34 34.29 -13.21
CA THR A 146 10.55 33.45 -14.39
C THR A 146 11.68 32.46 -14.12
N TRP A 147 11.57 31.26 -14.66
CA TRP A 147 12.66 30.29 -14.62
C TRP A 147 13.66 30.56 -15.76
N ASP A 148 14.95 30.49 -15.46
CA ASP A 148 16.04 30.74 -16.41
C ASP A 148 16.17 29.72 -17.55
N GLY A 149 15.46 28.59 -17.46
CA GLY A 149 15.46 27.52 -18.45
C GLY A 149 16.75 26.68 -18.46
N VAL A 150 17.65 26.88 -17.49
CA VAL A 150 18.94 26.17 -17.45
C VAL A 150 18.74 24.77 -16.89
N ILE A 151 19.02 23.77 -17.74
CA ILE A 151 19.01 22.35 -17.36
C ILE A 151 20.46 21.85 -17.19
N PRO A 152 20.90 21.51 -15.97
CA PRO A 152 22.19 20.85 -15.76
C PRO A 152 22.26 19.49 -16.45
N PRO A 153 23.46 19.00 -16.84
CA PRO A 153 23.65 17.68 -17.44
C PRO A 153 23.02 16.53 -16.63
N GLU A 154 23.06 16.61 -15.31
CA GLU A 154 22.50 15.63 -14.38
C GLU A 154 20.96 15.61 -14.37
N CYS A 155 20.33 16.66 -14.87
CA CYS A 155 18.88 16.82 -14.94
C CYS A 155 18.31 16.64 -16.35
N GLN A 156 19.14 16.24 -17.32
CA GLN A 156 18.69 16.00 -18.70
C GLN A 156 17.62 14.91 -18.77
N SER A 157 16.72 15.04 -19.75
CA SER A 157 15.66 14.07 -19.96
C SER A 157 16.22 12.72 -20.44
N ASN A 158 15.47 11.65 -20.16
CA ASN A 158 15.86 10.29 -20.48
C ASN A 158 14.60 9.46 -20.72
N SER A 159 14.56 8.68 -21.80
CA SER A 159 13.40 7.85 -22.15
C SER A 159 13.04 6.80 -21.08
N ASN A 160 13.97 6.47 -20.19
CA ASN A 160 13.76 5.56 -19.06
C ASN A 160 13.31 6.29 -17.77
N ILE A 161 13.06 7.60 -17.83
CA ILE A 161 12.53 8.39 -16.71
C ILE A 161 11.21 9.02 -17.17
N LEU A 162 10.14 8.59 -16.52
CA LEU A 162 8.79 9.07 -16.78
C LEU A 162 8.31 9.95 -15.63
N ARG A 163 7.37 10.83 -15.93
CA ARG A 163 6.68 11.70 -14.98
C ARG A 163 5.18 11.51 -15.12
N LEU A 164 4.47 11.35 -14.01
CA LEU A 164 3.01 11.37 -14.02
C LEU A 164 2.53 12.83 -14.09
N ASN A 165 1.96 13.24 -15.22
CA ASN A 165 1.46 14.60 -15.39
C ASN A 165 0.18 14.87 -14.57
N ALA A 166 -0.36 16.09 -14.62
CA ALA A 166 -1.60 16.46 -13.94
C ALA A 166 -2.82 15.64 -14.43
N GLY A 167 -2.82 15.24 -15.70
CA GLY A 167 -3.82 14.38 -16.31
C GLY A 167 -3.66 12.88 -16.02
N LEU A 168 -2.83 12.51 -15.04
CA LEU A 168 -2.55 11.12 -14.64
C LEU A 168 -2.03 10.23 -15.79
N THR A 169 -1.29 10.84 -16.71
CA THR A 169 -0.65 10.14 -17.83
C THR A 169 0.86 10.18 -17.65
N TRP A 170 1.51 9.05 -17.92
CA TRP A 170 2.97 8.97 -17.96
C TRP A 170 3.48 9.66 -19.22
N VAL A 171 4.39 10.62 -19.04
CA VAL A 171 5.12 11.32 -20.11
C VAL A 171 6.62 11.24 -19.81
N GLU A 172 7.48 11.48 -20.80
CA GLU A 172 8.92 11.63 -20.54
C GLU A 172 9.15 12.74 -19.51
N ALA A 173 9.99 12.48 -18.52
CA ALA A 173 10.27 13.42 -17.46
C ALA A 173 11.21 14.54 -17.93
N GLN A 174 10.79 15.79 -17.72
CA GLN A 174 11.55 16.99 -18.01
C GLN A 174 11.30 17.99 -16.88
N GLU A 175 12.33 18.75 -16.49
CA GLU A 175 12.12 19.88 -15.57
C GLU A 175 11.33 21.00 -16.27
N PRO A 176 10.52 21.79 -15.53
CA PRO A 176 10.22 21.65 -14.11
C PRO A 176 9.19 20.54 -13.83
N LEU A 177 9.55 19.57 -12.98
CA LEU A 177 8.69 18.38 -12.75
C LEU A 177 7.31 18.69 -12.16
N HIS A 178 7.17 19.82 -11.46
CA HIS A 178 5.94 20.23 -10.78
C HIS A 178 5.15 21.33 -11.51
N GLN A 179 5.50 21.69 -12.75
CA GLN A 179 4.90 22.83 -13.47
C GLN A 179 3.36 22.79 -13.59
N ASP A 180 2.77 21.61 -13.72
CA ASP A 180 1.32 21.38 -13.81
C ASP A 180 0.71 20.87 -12.49
N ILE A 181 1.51 20.83 -11.42
CA ILE A 181 1.13 20.32 -10.09
C ILE A 181 1.08 21.46 -9.06
N ASP A 182 2.16 22.24 -8.95
CA ASP A 182 2.31 23.37 -8.03
C ASP A 182 1.74 24.66 -8.65
N LEU A 183 0.44 24.62 -8.93
CA LEU A 183 -0.26 25.64 -9.69
C LEU A 183 -0.18 27.03 -9.05
N GLY A 184 -0.02 28.05 -9.88
CA GLY A 184 0.10 29.45 -9.45
C GLY A 184 1.48 29.83 -8.90
N LYS A 185 2.48 28.94 -9.03
CA LYS A 185 3.88 29.20 -8.70
C LYS A 185 4.77 28.92 -9.92
N VAL A 186 5.82 29.71 -10.09
CA VAL A 186 6.84 29.43 -11.11
C VAL A 186 7.76 28.34 -10.58
N CYS A 187 7.78 27.20 -11.28
CA CYS A 187 8.65 26.09 -10.95
C CYS A 187 9.96 26.18 -11.73
N GLY A 188 11.05 25.79 -11.09
CA GLY A 188 12.35 25.59 -11.73
C GLY A 188 12.88 24.20 -11.43
N VAL A 189 14.20 24.04 -11.43
CA VAL A 189 14.83 22.75 -11.16
C VAL A 189 14.54 22.31 -9.71
N GLY A 190 14.08 21.07 -9.55
CA GLY A 190 13.99 20.34 -8.28
C GLY A 190 15.01 19.21 -8.19
N PRO A 191 14.97 18.35 -7.15
CA PRO A 191 15.95 17.28 -7.00
C PRO A 191 15.60 16.03 -7.82
N GLY A 192 14.40 15.97 -8.41
CA GLY A 192 13.82 14.75 -8.97
C GLY A 192 14.56 14.20 -10.19
N MET A 193 14.92 15.04 -11.16
CA MET A 193 15.65 14.58 -12.35
C MET A 193 17.07 14.13 -12.00
N SER A 194 17.80 14.91 -11.20
CA SER A 194 19.13 14.52 -10.70
C SER A 194 19.09 13.20 -9.91
N PHE A 195 18.08 13.03 -9.05
CA PHE A 195 17.83 11.77 -8.34
C PHE A 195 17.66 10.60 -9.31
N ALA A 196 16.72 10.70 -10.24
CA ALA A 196 16.38 9.60 -11.15
C ALA A 196 17.56 9.22 -12.06
N ASN A 197 18.24 10.21 -12.66
CA ASN A 197 19.43 9.96 -13.47
C ASN A 197 20.56 9.34 -12.63
N SER A 198 20.75 9.78 -11.38
CA SER A 198 21.77 9.21 -10.50
C SER A 198 21.47 7.76 -10.11
N VAL A 199 20.20 7.43 -9.87
CA VAL A 199 19.78 6.03 -9.62
C VAL A 199 20.03 5.18 -10.86
N LEU A 200 19.57 5.58 -12.05
CA LEU A 200 19.80 4.83 -13.30
C LEU A 200 21.28 4.64 -13.61
N LYS A 201 22.10 5.66 -13.37
CA LYS A 201 23.55 5.60 -13.62
C LYS A 201 24.24 4.60 -12.72
N ARG A 202 23.82 4.47 -11.47
CA ARG A 202 24.45 3.61 -10.45
C ARG A 202 23.84 2.21 -10.40
N ASP A 203 22.57 2.08 -10.73
CA ASP A 203 21.85 0.82 -10.87
C ASP A 203 21.02 0.80 -12.17
N PRO A 204 21.67 0.50 -13.32
CA PRO A 204 20.95 0.38 -14.59
C PRO A 204 19.93 -0.77 -14.62
N SER A 205 20.03 -1.72 -13.69
CA SER A 205 19.16 -2.89 -13.63
C SER A 205 17.79 -2.59 -13.03
N ILE A 206 17.64 -1.44 -12.36
CA ILE A 206 16.37 -1.02 -11.75
C ILE A 206 15.24 -0.97 -12.79
N GLY A 207 15.51 -0.60 -14.05
CA GLY A 207 14.51 -0.47 -15.10
C GLY A 207 13.98 0.97 -15.26
N VAL A 208 12.73 1.13 -15.68
CA VAL A 208 12.13 2.45 -15.90
C VAL A 208 11.80 3.10 -14.56
N ILE A 209 12.16 4.37 -14.40
CA ILE A 209 11.81 5.18 -13.22
C ILE A 209 10.55 6.00 -13.53
N GLY A 210 9.56 5.95 -12.64
CA GLY A 210 8.36 6.78 -12.69
C GLY A 210 8.33 7.77 -11.54
N LEU A 211 8.36 9.07 -11.85
CA LEU A 211 8.27 10.16 -10.88
C LEU A 211 6.82 10.62 -10.72
N VAL A 212 6.35 10.67 -9.48
CA VAL A 212 5.00 11.15 -9.12
C VAL A 212 5.14 12.47 -8.37
N PRO A 213 5.17 13.62 -9.09
CA PRO A 213 5.27 14.94 -8.48
C PRO A 213 3.98 15.27 -7.73
N CYS A 214 4.11 15.68 -6.47
CA CYS A 214 3.01 15.99 -5.55
C CYS A 214 3.28 17.22 -4.68
N ALA A 215 4.50 17.77 -4.66
CA ALA A 215 4.86 18.87 -3.79
C ALA A 215 4.15 20.18 -4.15
N ILE A 216 3.83 21.00 -3.13
CA ILE A 216 3.12 22.28 -3.28
C ILE A 216 3.83 23.36 -2.47
N GLY A 217 4.20 24.46 -3.09
CA GLY A 217 5.02 25.51 -2.49
C GLY A 217 4.29 26.33 -1.42
N GLY A 218 4.96 26.53 -0.27
CA GLY A 218 4.49 27.38 0.83
C GLY A 218 3.61 26.69 1.87
N THR A 219 3.48 25.36 1.80
CA THR A 219 2.57 24.62 2.68
C THR A 219 3.20 24.21 4.01
N ASN A 220 2.47 24.41 5.10
CA ASN A 220 2.76 23.87 6.43
C ASN A 220 2.41 22.37 6.52
N ILE A 221 3.09 21.61 7.38
CA ILE A 221 2.84 20.17 7.53
C ILE A 221 1.42 19.84 8.01
N SER A 222 0.74 20.78 8.65
CA SER A 222 -0.67 20.64 9.04
C SER A 222 -1.60 20.47 7.84
N GLU A 223 -1.29 21.09 6.70
CA GLU A 223 -2.03 20.96 5.45
C GLU A 223 -1.87 19.57 4.79
N TRP A 224 -0.81 18.86 5.18
CA TRP A 224 -0.52 17.48 4.79
C TRP A 224 -1.15 16.44 5.73
N ALA A 225 -1.98 16.86 6.69
CA ALA A 225 -2.69 15.92 7.54
C ALA A 225 -3.60 14.99 6.73
N ARG A 226 -3.69 13.72 7.15
CA ARG A 226 -4.56 12.73 6.50
C ARG A 226 -6.01 13.24 6.42
N GLY A 227 -6.60 13.14 5.23
CA GLY A 227 -7.93 13.68 4.93
C GLY A 227 -7.90 15.10 4.38
N GLY A 228 -6.78 15.82 4.50
CA GLY A 228 -6.55 17.11 3.86
C GLY A 228 -6.38 16.98 2.34
N VAL A 229 -6.54 18.11 1.64
CA VAL A 229 -6.53 18.17 0.17
C VAL A 229 -5.20 17.67 -0.40
N LEU A 230 -4.07 18.16 0.14
CA LEU A 230 -2.73 17.82 -0.34
C LEU A 230 -2.41 16.33 -0.14
N TYR A 231 -2.71 15.83 1.07
CA TYR A 231 -2.55 14.41 1.39
C TYR A 231 -3.39 13.53 0.45
N ASN A 232 -4.68 13.82 0.29
CA ASN A 232 -5.56 13.03 -0.57
C ASN A 232 -5.17 13.14 -2.05
N HIS A 233 -4.59 14.27 -2.47
CA HIS A 233 -4.06 14.43 -3.82
C HIS A 233 -2.84 13.53 -4.05
N MET A 234 -1.89 13.54 -3.12
CA MET A 234 -0.72 12.66 -3.17
C MET A 234 -1.13 11.19 -3.23
N ILE A 235 -2.02 10.73 -2.34
CA ILE A 235 -2.49 9.33 -2.33
C ILE A 235 -3.16 8.96 -3.66
N ARG A 236 -4.09 9.78 -4.17
CA ARG A 236 -4.76 9.52 -5.45
C ARG A 236 -3.78 9.43 -6.64
N ARG A 237 -2.79 10.33 -6.68
CA ARG A 237 -1.76 10.32 -7.74
C ARG A 237 -0.90 9.08 -7.66
N THR A 238 -0.51 8.67 -6.44
CA THR A 238 0.23 7.41 -6.24
C THR A 238 -0.61 6.20 -6.62
N GLU A 239 -1.88 6.12 -6.23
CA GLU A 239 -2.77 5.03 -6.62
C GLU A 239 -2.93 4.95 -8.14
N ALA A 240 -3.12 6.09 -8.82
CA ALA A 240 -3.17 6.15 -10.28
C ALA A 240 -1.87 5.66 -10.93
N ALA A 241 -0.71 6.07 -10.40
CA ALA A 241 0.60 5.63 -10.86
C ALA A 241 0.74 4.09 -10.80
N LEU A 242 0.15 3.46 -9.78
CA LEU A 242 0.23 2.02 -9.53
C LEU A 242 -0.75 1.18 -10.36
N GLN A 243 -1.76 1.78 -11.00
CA GLN A 243 -2.75 1.05 -11.81
C GLN A 243 -2.11 0.25 -12.97
N GLY A 244 -0.97 0.72 -13.49
CA GLY A 244 -0.21 0.05 -14.55
C GLY A 244 0.67 -1.12 -14.09
N GLY A 245 0.61 -1.52 -12.81
CA GLY A 245 1.43 -2.62 -12.27
C GLY A 245 2.86 -2.23 -11.91
N GLY A 246 3.16 -0.93 -11.79
CA GLY A 246 4.45 -0.44 -11.29
C GLY A 246 4.67 -0.77 -9.81
N GLN A 247 5.93 -0.74 -9.38
CA GLN A 247 6.34 -1.00 -8.00
C GLN A 247 6.66 0.31 -7.29
N LEU A 248 6.08 0.53 -6.12
CA LEU A 248 6.36 1.70 -5.31
C LEU A 248 7.69 1.53 -4.56
N GLN A 249 8.68 2.36 -4.88
CA GLN A 249 10.05 2.22 -4.39
C GLN A 249 10.39 3.12 -3.20
N ALA A 250 9.96 4.39 -3.22
CA ALA A 250 10.16 5.29 -2.09
C ALA A 250 9.23 6.51 -2.11
N LEU A 251 9.05 7.11 -0.93
CA LEU A 251 8.60 8.50 -0.78
C LEU A 251 9.81 9.40 -0.53
N LEU A 252 10.04 10.37 -1.41
CA LEU A 252 10.99 11.47 -1.20
C LEU A 252 10.23 12.67 -0.63
N TRP A 253 10.67 13.14 0.54
CA TRP A 253 9.98 14.19 1.29
C TRP A 253 10.90 15.36 1.63
N TYR A 254 10.63 16.56 1.08
CA TYR A 254 11.34 17.77 1.49
C TYR A 254 10.36 18.89 1.82
N GLN A 255 10.15 19.10 3.11
CA GLN A 255 9.26 20.11 3.67
C GLN A 255 9.70 20.49 5.08
N GLY A 256 9.32 21.69 5.51
CA GLY A 256 9.37 22.11 6.91
C GLY A 256 9.66 23.60 7.06
N GLU A 257 10.04 24.30 6.00
CA GLU A 257 10.40 25.71 6.06
C GLU A 257 9.22 26.55 6.58
N SER A 258 7.97 26.27 6.16
CA SER A 258 6.80 26.98 6.68
C SER A 258 6.50 26.69 8.15
N ASP A 259 6.91 25.53 8.67
CA ASP A 259 6.75 25.19 10.09
C ASP A 259 7.78 25.89 10.99
N THR A 260 8.71 26.66 10.42
CA THR A 260 9.70 27.44 11.17
C THR A 260 9.20 28.83 11.59
N GLU A 261 8.05 29.27 11.09
CA GLU A 261 7.50 30.61 11.37
C GLU A 261 7.03 30.76 12.81
N THR A 262 6.33 29.75 13.33
CA THR A 262 5.77 29.79 14.69
C THR A 262 6.43 28.75 15.60
N LEU A 263 6.57 29.11 16.88
CA LEU A 263 7.11 28.19 17.89
C LEU A 263 6.20 26.97 18.08
N GLU A 264 4.88 27.16 17.92
CA GLU A 264 3.90 26.10 18.05
C GLU A 264 4.08 25.04 16.96
N ASP A 265 4.15 25.46 15.70
CA ASP A 265 4.33 24.53 14.58
C ASP A 265 5.67 23.81 14.67
N ALA A 266 6.75 24.53 14.98
CA ALA A 266 8.07 23.94 15.17
C ALA A 266 8.10 22.87 16.28
N LYS A 267 7.41 23.12 17.41
CA LYS A 267 7.28 22.14 18.51
C LYS A 267 6.44 20.92 18.12
N LEU A 268 5.39 21.11 17.32
CA LEU A 268 4.49 20.04 16.89
C LEU A 268 5.02 19.26 15.67
N TYR A 269 6.04 19.78 15.00
CA TYR A 269 6.55 19.26 13.73
C TYR A 269 6.86 17.76 13.78
N ARG A 270 7.67 17.32 14.76
CA ARG A 270 8.07 15.89 14.90
C ARG A 270 6.86 14.96 14.99
N PHE A 271 5.84 15.36 15.75
CA PHE A 271 4.63 14.56 15.93
C PHE A 271 3.82 14.49 14.63
N ARG A 272 3.60 15.64 13.99
CA ARG A 272 2.85 15.72 12.72
C ARG A 272 3.55 14.94 11.61
N LEU A 273 4.88 15.03 11.51
CA LEU A 273 5.72 14.31 10.56
C LEU A 273 5.65 12.78 10.76
N LYS A 274 5.84 12.29 11.99
CA LYS A 274 5.68 10.85 12.29
C LYS A 274 4.28 10.35 11.93
N ARG A 275 3.25 11.16 12.19
CA ARG A 275 1.86 10.81 11.88
C ARG A 275 1.61 10.79 10.37
N LEU A 276 2.15 11.76 9.62
CA LEU A 276 2.10 11.80 8.16
C LEU A 276 2.66 10.51 7.57
N PHE A 277 3.91 10.15 7.88
CA PHE A 277 4.56 8.97 7.32
C PHE A 277 3.80 7.68 7.65
N LYS A 278 3.38 7.49 8.91
CA LYS A 278 2.57 6.32 9.28
C LYS A 278 1.25 6.24 8.50
N ASN A 279 0.60 7.37 8.27
CA ASN A 279 -0.64 7.42 7.49
C ASN A 279 -0.38 7.04 6.03
N VAL A 280 0.66 7.58 5.40
CA VAL A 280 1.03 7.25 4.01
C VAL A 280 1.30 5.76 3.86
N LEU A 281 2.16 5.20 4.71
CA LEU A 281 2.51 3.77 4.68
C LEU A 281 1.27 2.87 4.84
N ARG A 282 0.32 3.25 5.71
CA ARG A 282 -0.93 2.52 5.90
C ARG A 282 -1.85 2.63 4.69
N ASP A 283 -2.11 3.85 4.22
CA ASP A 283 -3.11 4.09 3.19
C ASP A 283 -2.65 3.56 1.83
N LEU A 284 -1.33 3.57 1.56
CA LEU A 284 -0.73 2.91 0.38
C LEU A 284 -0.47 1.41 0.60
N GLN A 285 -0.88 0.84 1.74
CA GLN A 285 -0.70 -0.57 2.09
C GLN A 285 0.74 -1.07 1.91
N SER A 286 1.71 -0.18 2.16
CA SER A 286 3.13 -0.39 1.89
C SER A 286 3.93 -0.19 3.18
N PRO A 287 3.80 -1.10 4.17
CA PRO A 287 4.36 -0.91 5.52
C PRO A 287 5.89 -0.93 5.58
N THR A 288 6.57 -1.37 4.51
CA THR A 288 8.04 -1.42 4.38
C THR A 288 8.58 -0.35 3.44
N LEU A 289 7.72 0.50 2.86
CA LEU A 289 8.15 1.52 1.90
C LEU A 289 9.18 2.46 2.54
N PRO A 290 10.37 2.61 1.93
CA PRO A 290 11.35 3.62 2.32
C PRO A 290 10.77 5.04 2.22
N VAL A 291 11.01 5.82 3.26
CA VAL A 291 10.77 7.27 3.25
C VAL A 291 12.11 7.96 3.42
N ILE A 292 12.49 8.77 2.44
CA ILE A 292 13.73 9.55 2.49
C ILE A 292 13.32 11.00 2.63
N GLN A 293 13.49 11.54 3.84
CA GLN A 293 13.21 12.94 4.12
C GLN A 293 14.47 13.78 4.07
N VAL A 294 14.31 15.09 3.96
CA VAL A 294 15.39 16.08 3.93
C VAL A 294 15.32 16.98 5.15
N ALA A 295 16.42 17.09 5.91
CA ALA A 295 16.57 18.10 6.94
C ALA A 295 16.95 19.45 6.32
N LEU A 296 16.24 20.52 6.70
CA LEU A 296 16.21 21.78 5.93
C LEU A 296 17.58 22.44 5.72
N ALA A 297 17.83 22.96 4.51
CA ALA A 297 18.98 23.83 4.22
C ALA A 297 18.79 25.27 4.72
N SER A 298 17.54 25.73 4.77
CA SER A 298 17.12 27.12 4.98
C SER A 298 15.75 27.16 5.68
N SER A 299 15.24 28.35 5.97
CA SER A 299 13.94 28.55 6.62
C SER A 299 13.34 29.91 6.27
N ILE A 300 12.02 30.05 6.39
CA ILE A 300 11.35 31.37 6.33
C ILE A 300 11.14 32.01 7.71
N GLY A 301 11.28 31.24 8.79
CA GLY A 301 11.06 31.68 10.16
C GLY A 301 12.21 31.39 11.11
N SER A 302 12.05 31.78 12.37
CA SER A 302 13.12 31.78 13.38
C SER A 302 13.39 30.41 14.02
N TYR A 303 12.55 29.41 13.78
CA TYR A 303 12.59 28.12 14.50
C TYR A 303 13.20 26.96 13.71
N MET A 304 14.07 27.26 12.73
CA MET A 304 14.75 26.28 11.87
C MET A 304 15.41 25.14 12.64
N GLU A 305 16.19 25.44 13.68
CA GLU A 305 16.92 24.42 14.44
C GLU A 305 15.99 23.46 15.19
N GLN A 306 14.78 23.90 15.56
CA GLN A 306 13.78 23.02 16.18
C GLN A 306 13.18 22.04 15.16
N VAL A 307 12.83 22.54 13.96
CA VAL A 307 12.33 21.70 12.85
C VAL A 307 13.40 20.72 12.38
N ARG A 308 14.65 21.18 12.21
CA ARG A 308 15.79 20.32 11.88
C ARG A 308 16.05 19.25 12.93
N LYS A 309 16.03 19.61 14.21
CA LYS A 309 16.16 18.63 15.31
C LYS A 309 15.05 17.58 15.23
N ALA A 310 13.82 17.97 14.89
CA ALA A 310 12.71 17.05 14.69
C ALA A 310 12.93 16.09 13.51
N GLN A 311 13.45 16.57 12.38
CA GLN A 311 13.77 15.77 11.19
C GLN A 311 14.92 14.79 11.46
N LEU A 312 16.03 15.27 12.02
CA LEU A 312 17.24 14.47 12.29
C LEU A 312 17.04 13.44 13.41
N SER A 313 16.15 13.70 14.37
CA SER A 313 15.86 12.78 15.48
C SER A 313 14.69 11.85 15.20
N ILE A 314 14.17 11.77 13.97
CA ILE A 314 13.10 10.82 13.68
C ILE A 314 13.61 9.40 13.90
N ASP A 315 12.78 8.59 14.55
CA ASP A 315 13.12 7.21 14.89
C ASP A 315 11.97 6.34 14.39
N LEU A 316 12.07 5.99 13.12
CA LEU A 316 11.14 5.13 12.38
C LEU A 316 12.00 4.25 11.45
N PRO A 317 11.80 2.92 11.43
CA PRO A 317 12.74 1.99 10.80
C PRO A 317 12.92 2.21 9.29
N ASN A 318 11.85 2.61 8.59
CA ASN A 318 11.87 2.82 7.14
C ASN A 318 12.24 4.26 6.75
N VAL A 319 12.54 5.12 7.72
CA VAL A 319 12.85 6.52 7.44
C VAL A 319 14.36 6.70 7.43
N ARG A 320 14.85 7.42 6.41
CA ARG A 320 16.21 7.96 6.35
C ARG A 320 16.13 9.47 6.18
N THR A 321 17.13 10.16 6.68
CA THR A 321 17.22 11.62 6.62
C THR A 321 18.49 12.03 5.91
N VAL A 322 18.34 12.76 4.81
CA VAL A 322 19.43 13.48 4.13
C VAL A 322 19.54 14.86 4.76
N ASP A 323 20.74 15.32 5.10
CA ASP A 323 20.95 16.67 5.65
C ASP A 323 21.32 17.65 4.54
N ALA A 324 20.45 18.62 4.26
CA ALA A 324 20.70 19.66 3.26
C ALA A 324 21.43 20.89 3.83
N LYS A 325 21.82 20.89 5.12
CA LYS A 325 22.56 22.00 5.72
C LYS A 325 23.86 22.26 4.96
N GLY A 326 24.08 23.52 4.61
CA GLY A 326 25.25 23.97 3.85
C GLY A 326 25.09 23.93 2.34
N LEU A 327 23.99 23.39 1.82
CA LEU A 327 23.68 23.53 0.39
C LEU A 327 23.46 25.01 0.03
N PRO A 328 23.97 25.48 -1.13
CA PRO A 328 23.79 26.87 -1.55
C PRO A 328 22.32 27.28 -1.68
N VAL A 329 21.95 28.32 -0.96
CA VAL A 329 20.63 28.97 -1.00
C VAL A 329 20.69 30.16 -1.96
N GLY A 330 19.62 30.37 -2.71
CA GLY A 330 19.46 31.49 -3.64
C GLY A 330 19.30 32.84 -2.94
N MET A 331 19.13 33.87 -3.75
CA MET A 331 19.06 35.27 -3.29
C MET A 331 17.79 35.59 -2.49
N ASP A 332 16.79 34.73 -2.53
CA ASP A 332 15.59 34.84 -1.69
C ASP A 332 15.81 34.31 -0.26
N TYR A 333 17.00 33.76 0.03
CA TYR A 333 17.39 33.17 1.32
C TYR A 333 16.54 31.98 1.77
N VAL A 334 15.71 31.43 0.88
CA VAL A 334 14.76 30.36 1.19
C VAL A 334 14.97 29.16 0.28
N HIS A 335 15.10 29.36 -1.03
CA HIS A 335 15.15 28.26 -1.97
C HIS A 335 16.58 27.85 -2.31
N ILE A 336 16.86 26.56 -2.36
CA ILE A 336 18.18 26.08 -2.78
C ILE A 336 18.38 26.26 -4.29
N THR A 337 19.60 26.61 -4.68
CA THR A 337 19.97 26.89 -6.09
C THR A 337 19.86 25.65 -6.99
N THR A 338 19.91 25.85 -8.32
CA THR A 338 19.94 24.74 -9.29
C THR A 338 21.03 23.72 -9.01
N LEU A 339 22.27 24.17 -8.73
CA LEU A 339 23.38 23.25 -8.45
C LEU A 339 23.20 22.53 -7.11
N ALA A 340 22.62 23.21 -6.11
CA ALA A 340 22.26 22.60 -4.85
C ALA A 340 21.16 21.52 -5.02
N GLN A 341 20.19 21.74 -5.90
CA GLN A 341 19.18 20.73 -6.25
C GLN A 341 19.78 19.50 -6.92
N VAL A 342 20.77 19.70 -7.81
CA VAL A 342 21.56 18.59 -8.39
C VAL A 342 22.24 17.79 -7.28
N GLN A 343 22.96 18.45 -6.39
CA GLN A 343 23.64 17.79 -5.27
C GLN A 343 22.66 17.06 -4.35
N LEU A 344 21.52 17.68 -4.02
CA LEU A 344 20.50 17.05 -3.20
C LEU A 344 19.92 15.79 -3.88
N GLY A 345 19.65 15.84 -5.19
CA GLY A 345 19.19 14.68 -5.96
C GLY A 345 20.16 13.50 -5.88
N GLN A 346 21.47 13.77 -5.98
CA GLN A 346 22.51 12.75 -5.83
C GLN A 346 22.55 12.16 -4.41
N MET A 347 22.43 12.99 -3.38
CA MET A 347 22.38 12.57 -1.97
C MET A 347 21.15 11.69 -1.67
N LEU A 348 19.99 12.05 -2.24
CA LEU A 348 18.76 11.24 -2.17
C LEU A 348 18.95 9.89 -2.86
N ALA A 349 19.60 9.87 -4.03
CA ALA A 349 19.87 8.64 -4.78
C ALA A 349 20.84 7.72 -4.03
N ASP A 350 21.90 8.27 -3.44
CA ASP A 350 22.84 7.51 -2.60
C ASP A 350 22.12 6.87 -1.40
N THR A 351 21.27 7.64 -0.72
CA THR A 351 20.49 7.16 0.43
C THR A 351 19.50 6.07 0.04
N PHE A 352 18.84 6.21 -1.12
CA PHE A 352 17.93 5.21 -1.66
C PHE A 352 18.62 3.88 -1.94
N LEU A 353 19.74 3.92 -2.66
CA LEU A 353 20.51 2.73 -3.04
C LEU A 353 21.07 2.00 -1.82
N GLN A 354 21.59 2.74 -0.83
CA GLN A 354 22.05 2.15 0.44
C GLN A 354 20.93 1.46 1.22
N THR A 355 19.73 2.06 1.22
CA THR A 355 18.55 1.47 1.87
C THR A 355 18.14 0.16 1.18
N HIS A 356 18.12 0.16 -0.16
CA HIS A 356 17.80 -1.03 -0.96
C HIS A 356 18.78 -2.18 -0.77
N GLN A 357 20.08 -1.89 -0.79
CA GLN A 357 21.12 -2.89 -0.55
C GLN A 357 21.01 -3.50 0.86
N THR A 358 20.70 -2.67 1.87
CA THR A 358 20.50 -3.17 3.25
C THR A 358 19.30 -4.11 3.33
N THR A 359 18.18 -3.77 2.69
CA THR A 359 16.98 -4.63 2.68
C THR A 359 17.24 -5.94 1.94
N GLN A 360 17.95 -5.93 0.81
CA GLN A 360 18.32 -7.15 0.09
C GLN A 360 19.28 -8.02 0.90
N ALA A 361 20.30 -7.44 1.54
CA ALA A 361 21.27 -8.17 2.36
C ALA A 361 20.63 -8.85 3.59
N VAL A 362 19.59 -8.25 4.17
CA VAL A 362 18.83 -8.84 5.30
C VAL A 362 17.89 -9.97 4.83
N LEU A 363 17.43 -9.94 3.58
CA LEU A 363 16.54 -10.96 3.02
C LEU A 363 17.28 -12.14 2.39
N LEU A 364 18.57 -12.00 2.08
CA LEU A 364 19.41 -13.14 1.71
C LEU A 364 19.65 -13.99 2.97
N PRO A 365 19.46 -15.33 2.92
CA PRO A 365 19.85 -16.16 4.04
C PRO A 365 21.35 -15.96 4.26
N VAL A 366 21.73 -15.57 5.48
CA VAL A 366 23.11 -15.62 5.94
C VAL A 366 23.65 -16.97 5.49
N GLN A 367 24.57 -16.97 4.53
CA GLN A 367 25.33 -18.17 4.23
C GLN A 367 26.05 -18.51 5.52
N THR A 368 25.53 -19.49 6.24
CA THR A 368 26.19 -20.05 7.40
C THR A 368 27.51 -20.60 6.86
N GLY A 369 28.59 -19.83 7.07
CA GLY A 369 29.93 -20.34 6.95
C GLY A 369 30.01 -21.63 7.73
N THR A 370 30.52 -22.68 7.08
CA THR A 370 30.75 -23.99 7.67
C THR A 370 31.67 -23.84 8.88
N VAL A 371 31.07 -23.64 10.05
CA VAL A 371 31.70 -23.97 11.32
C VAL A 371 31.54 -25.47 11.46
N THR A 372 32.65 -26.20 11.33
CA THR A 372 32.73 -27.63 11.63
C THR A 372 32.43 -27.86 13.10
N SER A 373 31.17 -28.12 13.45
CA SER A 373 30.80 -28.60 14.79
C SER A 373 30.86 -30.12 14.83
N ASN A 374 31.81 -30.67 15.60
CA ASN A 374 31.87 -32.09 15.96
C ASN A 374 30.84 -32.41 17.06
N ALA A 375 29.56 -32.47 16.70
CA ALA A 375 28.50 -32.94 17.60
C ALA A 375 27.72 -34.11 16.97
N PRO A 376 27.36 -35.17 17.73
CA PRO A 376 26.81 -36.40 17.17
C PRO A 376 25.37 -36.20 16.69
N ARG A 377 25.06 -36.73 15.50
CA ARG A 377 23.69 -36.80 14.95
C ARG A 377 22.81 -37.71 15.80
N ARG A 378 21.72 -37.18 16.37
CA ARG A 378 20.58 -38.00 16.83
C ARG A 378 19.27 -37.20 16.81
N CYS A 379 18.31 -37.71 16.01
CA CYS A 379 16.84 -37.50 16.03
C CYS A 379 16.33 -36.05 15.79
N SER A 380 15.27 -35.77 15.03
CA SER A 380 14.24 -36.57 14.35
C SER A 380 13.51 -35.66 13.34
N ASN A 381 13.33 -36.12 12.11
CA ASN A 381 12.35 -35.58 11.17
C ASN A 381 11.03 -36.33 11.40
N PHE A 382 10.15 -35.81 12.26
CA PHE A 382 8.85 -36.43 12.55
C PHE A 382 7.69 -35.86 11.70
N VAL A 383 7.97 -35.11 10.64
CA VAL A 383 6.91 -34.45 9.84
C VAL A 383 6.88 -34.90 8.37
N LEU A 384 7.90 -35.62 7.88
CA LEU A 384 7.93 -36.06 6.48
C LEU A 384 7.36 -37.46 6.21
N ASP A 385 7.17 -38.32 7.22
CA ASP A 385 6.66 -39.69 7.00
C ASP A 385 5.12 -39.81 7.07
N LEU A 386 4.39 -38.72 7.31
CA LEU A 386 2.91 -38.75 7.35
C LEU A 386 2.23 -38.33 6.03
N LEU A 387 3.00 -37.98 4.99
CA LEU A 387 2.45 -37.42 3.75
C LEU A 387 2.66 -38.26 2.48
N LEU A 388 3.22 -39.47 2.58
CA LEU A 388 3.40 -40.37 1.45
C LEU A 388 2.96 -41.81 1.75
N SER A 389 1.67 -42.00 2.03
CA SER A 389 0.95 -43.25 1.75
C SER A 389 -0.56 -43.00 1.85
N PRO A 390 -1.26 -43.05 0.71
CA PRO A 390 -2.21 -44.14 0.57
C PRO A 390 -2.08 -44.81 -0.81
N PHE A 391 -2.12 -46.14 -0.83
CA PHE A 391 -2.16 -47.10 -1.95
C PHE A 391 -0.97 -48.07 -1.94
N ARG A 392 -1.01 -49.03 -1.01
CA ARG A 392 -0.75 -50.45 -1.26
C ARG A 392 -1.36 -51.31 -0.19
#